data_AF-A0A3B6LQI4-F1
#
_entry.id   AF-A0A3B6LQI4-F1
#
_cell.length_a   1.000
_cell.length_b   1.000
_cell.length_c   1.000
_cell.angle_alpha   90.00
_cell.angle_beta   90.00
_cell.angle_gamma   90.00
#
_symmetry.space_group_name_H-M   'P 1'
#
loop_
_entity.id
_entity.type
_entity.pdbx_description
1 polymer ?
#
loop_
_entity_poly.entity_id
_entity_poly.type
_entity_poly.pdbx_seq_one_letter_code
_entity_poly.pdbx_strand_id
1 'polypeptide(L)'
;MAPPCFLPALLLVTLAALSPTPAAAARFACNATAPRASTCQALVSYSPPNATTLAAVRALFQLRSHRALLASNNLPLSTPTTAPAPSPVRVRLPCLCSGGAGATFQRPTYKVRAGDTLDAVARGAFAGLVTYRDIAAANNVSDPNRVAVGQELWVPLPCSCDPVGGEPVVHLTYVAPAGSSVAGIAEEYGTTEETLLALNRMPDAKSLLAGQVLDVPLRACSSAISSSAIDRNLRVPNASYILTANNCIMCGCSSTTWQLDCQPTQGLTPSCPAAKCGDLFLGNTSTSATSTCESTTCSYAGYTNSTSFTILANLTTSSVCNAAGVSPAAQPSHSSASRLGSPVRWSELIVGLHIALLCLGFLRRD
;
A
#
# COMPACT_ATOMS: atom_id res chain seq x y z
N MET A 1 83.87 8.24 -25.59
CA MET A 1 82.56 8.78 -26.01
C MET A 1 81.59 7.61 -26.18
N ALA A 2 80.71 7.40 -25.20
CA ALA A 2 79.43 6.70 -25.29
C ALA A 2 78.75 6.88 -23.91
N PRO A 3 77.54 7.46 -23.82
CA PRO A 3 76.87 7.67 -22.54
C PRO A 3 76.00 6.45 -22.16
N PRO A 4 75.66 6.27 -20.87
CA PRO A 4 74.74 5.21 -20.45
C PRO A 4 73.28 5.62 -20.67
N CYS A 5 72.48 4.64 -21.11
CA CYS A 5 71.02 4.69 -21.26
C CYS A 5 70.30 5.08 -19.96
N PHE A 6 69.48 6.13 -20.02
CA PHE A 6 68.43 6.39 -19.05
C PHE A 6 67.09 5.88 -19.61
N LEU A 7 66.50 4.87 -18.96
CA LEU A 7 65.09 4.52 -19.11
C LEU A 7 64.27 5.32 -18.08
N PRO A 8 63.22 6.08 -18.46
CA PRO A 8 62.29 6.61 -17.50
C PRO A 8 61.23 5.55 -17.18
N ALA A 9 61.11 5.17 -15.91
CA ALA A 9 60.00 4.38 -15.40
C ALA A 9 58.73 5.24 -15.41
N LEU A 10 57.79 4.92 -16.30
CA LEU A 10 56.49 5.58 -16.37
C LEU A 10 55.60 5.07 -15.23
N LEU A 11 55.44 5.87 -14.17
CA LEU A 11 54.54 5.57 -13.07
C LEU A 11 53.09 5.78 -13.53
N LEU A 12 52.40 4.71 -13.94
CA LEU A 12 50.96 4.74 -14.23
C LEU A 12 50.18 4.84 -12.90
N VAL A 13 49.74 6.05 -12.57
CA VAL A 13 48.73 6.28 -11.53
C VAL A 13 47.38 5.89 -12.13
N THR A 14 46.88 4.71 -11.78
CA THR A 14 45.53 4.28 -12.12
C THR A 14 44.53 5.09 -11.28
N LEU A 15 43.90 6.11 -11.88
CA LEU A 15 42.67 6.68 -11.33
C LEU A 15 41.61 5.58 -11.33
N ALA A 16 41.28 5.05 -10.15
CA ALA A 16 40.08 4.27 -9.95
C ALA A 16 38.89 5.21 -10.19
N ALA A 17 38.29 5.13 -11.37
CA ALA A 17 37.01 5.76 -11.64
C ALA A 17 35.98 5.14 -10.68
N LEU A 18 35.54 5.90 -9.67
CA LEU A 18 34.31 5.59 -8.97
C LEU A 18 33.18 5.71 -10.00
N SER A 19 32.77 4.57 -10.55
CA SER A 19 31.54 4.51 -11.32
C SER A 19 30.39 4.91 -10.38
N PRO A 20 29.52 5.87 -10.77
CA PRO A 20 28.32 6.13 -10.00
C PRO A 20 27.52 4.83 -9.98
N THR A 21 27.27 4.31 -8.78
CA THR A 21 26.36 3.18 -8.58
C THR A 21 25.06 3.48 -9.30
N PRO A 22 24.49 2.53 -10.07
CA PRO A 22 23.21 2.74 -10.71
C PRO A 22 22.22 3.18 -9.62
N ALA A 23 21.56 4.32 -9.85
CA ALA A 23 20.55 4.85 -8.94
C ALA A 23 19.62 3.68 -8.57
N ALA A 24 19.69 3.26 -7.30
CA ALA A 24 18.93 2.14 -6.82
C ALA A 24 17.47 2.42 -7.13
N ALA A 25 16.79 1.42 -7.69
CA ALA A 25 15.38 1.49 -7.98
C ALA A 25 14.64 2.03 -6.75
N ALA A 26 13.61 2.87 -6.93
CA ALA A 26 12.80 3.35 -5.82
C ALA A 26 12.10 2.14 -5.19
N ARG A 27 12.77 1.53 -4.22
CA ARG A 27 12.38 0.37 -3.46
C ARG A 27 12.28 0.85 -2.02
N PHE A 28 11.22 0.46 -1.33
CA PHE A 28 11.15 0.78 0.09
C PHE A 28 12.22 -0.01 0.82
N ALA A 29 12.84 0.63 1.81
CA ALA A 29 13.86 -0.01 2.61
C ALA A 29 13.22 -1.17 3.39
N CYS A 30 13.96 -2.26 3.53
CA CYS A 30 13.60 -3.33 4.44
C CYS A 30 14.84 -3.86 5.14
N ASN A 31 14.70 -4.35 6.37
CA ASN A 31 15.81 -4.83 7.19
C ASN A 31 16.16 -6.31 6.91
N ALA A 32 15.51 -6.93 5.92
CA ALA A 32 15.81 -8.29 5.49
C ALA A 32 17.19 -8.35 4.79
N THR A 33 18.17 -8.95 5.47
CA THR A 33 19.52 -9.20 4.93
C THR A 33 19.59 -10.56 4.23
N ALA A 34 20.16 -10.60 3.03
CA ALA A 34 20.42 -11.86 2.32
C ALA A 34 21.25 -12.83 3.22
N PRO A 35 20.96 -14.14 3.21
CA PRO A 35 20.03 -14.86 2.35
C PRO A 35 18.58 -14.91 2.86
N ARG A 36 18.27 -14.25 4.00
CA ARG A 36 16.95 -14.28 4.62
C ARG A 36 16.03 -13.27 3.95
N ALA A 37 15.10 -13.77 3.16
CA ALA A 37 13.99 -12.99 2.67
C ALA A 37 12.83 -12.98 3.68
N SER A 38 12.15 -11.84 3.83
CA SER A 38 10.86 -11.77 4.52
C SER A 38 9.74 -11.54 3.52
N THR A 39 8.57 -12.11 3.81
CA THR A 39 7.37 -11.96 2.97
C THR A 39 6.20 -11.46 3.79
N CYS A 40 5.43 -10.57 3.19
CA CYS A 40 4.24 -10.00 3.78
C CYS A 40 3.23 -9.62 2.67
N GLN A 41 2.12 -9.00 3.06
CA GLN A 41 1.18 -8.39 2.13
C GLN A 41 1.26 -6.88 2.29
N ALA A 42 1.61 -6.18 1.21
CA ALA A 42 1.60 -4.72 1.15
C ALA A 42 0.38 -4.23 0.36
N LEU A 43 0.08 -2.94 0.49
CA LEU A 43 -0.96 -2.27 -0.28
C LEU A 43 -0.34 -1.29 -1.26
N VAL A 44 -1.04 -1.09 -2.36
CA VAL A 44 -0.73 -0.09 -3.37
C VAL A 44 -1.96 0.80 -3.54
N SER A 45 -1.78 2.11 -3.50
CA SER A 45 -2.83 3.11 -3.77
C SER A 45 -2.84 3.46 -5.26
N TYR A 46 -3.62 2.71 -6.05
CA TYR A 46 -3.68 2.90 -7.50
C TYR A 46 -4.77 3.89 -7.89
N SER A 47 -4.37 5.04 -8.44
CA SER A 47 -5.29 6.03 -9.02
C SER A 47 -5.33 5.87 -10.53
N PRO A 48 -6.31 5.13 -11.10
CA PRO A 48 -6.36 4.92 -12.54
C PRO A 48 -6.50 6.25 -13.28
N PRO A 49 -5.73 6.47 -14.37
CA PRO A 49 -5.76 7.74 -15.11
C PRO A 49 -7.10 8.00 -15.80
N ASN A 50 -7.84 6.94 -16.12
CA ASN A 50 -9.16 6.98 -16.76
C ASN A 50 -10.16 6.14 -15.95
N ALA A 51 -11.45 6.42 -16.11
CA ALA A 51 -12.51 5.61 -15.52
C ALA A 51 -12.34 4.13 -15.92
N THR A 52 -12.45 3.24 -14.94
CA THR A 52 -12.19 1.81 -15.12
C THR A 52 -13.08 0.97 -14.22
N THR A 53 -13.01 -0.36 -14.34
CA THR A 53 -13.79 -1.32 -13.55
C THR A 53 -12.90 -2.11 -12.61
N LEU A 54 -13.51 -2.69 -11.57
CA LEU A 54 -12.81 -3.62 -10.68
C LEU A 54 -12.19 -4.80 -11.44
N ALA A 55 -12.85 -5.30 -12.50
CA ALA A 55 -12.32 -6.34 -13.37
C ALA A 55 -11.01 -5.93 -14.05
N ALA A 56 -10.95 -4.70 -14.59
CA ALA A 56 -9.77 -4.20 -15.26
C ALA A 56 -8.59 -4.00 -14.29
N VAL A 57 -8.86 -3.47 -13.10
CA VAL A 57 -7.85 -3.36 -12.02
C VAL A 57 -7.35 -4.74 -11.60
N ARG A 58 -8.27 -5.70 -11.39
CA ARG A 58 -7.92 -7.09 -11.07
C ARG A 58 -7.04 -7.73 -12.12
N ALA A 59 -7.32 -7.47 -13.41
CA ALA A 59 -6.53 -7.97 -14.52
C ALA A 59 -5.14 -7.32 -14.61
N LEU A 60 -5.07 -5.99 -14.49
CA LEU A 60 -3.81 -5.23 -14.50
C LEU A 60 -2.85 -5.69 -13.41
N PHE A 61 -3.34 -5.85 -12.18
CA PHE A 61 -2.54 -6.30 -11.04
C PHE A 61 -2.47 -7.83 -10.91
N GLN A 62 -3.09 -8.57 -11.83
CA GLN A 62 -3.12 -10.04 -11.88
C GLN A 62 -3.56 -10.67 -10.54
N LEU A 63 -4.60 -10.10 -9.93
CA LEU A 63 -5.09 -10.58 -8.64
C LEU A 63 -5.88 -11.88 -8.82
N ARG A 64 -5.52 -12.88 -8.00
CA ARG A 64 -6.15 -14.21 -8.01
C ARG A 64 -7.60 -14.20 -7.52
N SER A 65 -7.99 -13.19 -6.75
CA SER A 65 -9.32 -13.12 -6.12
C SER A 65 -9.93 -11.74 -6.30
N HIS A 66 -11.15 -11.69 -6.86
CA HIS A 66 -11.98 -10.48 -6.89
C HIS A 66 -12.32 -10.02 -5.46
N ARG A 67 -12.66 -10.97 -4.58
CA ARG A 67 -12.99 -10.69 -3.17
C ARG A 67 -11.84 -10.02 -2.43
N ALA A 68 -10.59 -10.35 -2.74
CA ALA A 68 -9.42 -9.70 -2.13
C ALA A 68 -9.30 -8.22 -2.53
N LEU A 69 -9.69 -7.87 -3.75
CA LEU A 69 -9.76 -6.47 -4.20
C LEU A 69 -10.89 -5.73 -3.48
N LEU A 70 -12.07 -6.34 -3.37
CA LEU A 70 -13.19 -5.77 -2.60
C LEU A 70 -12.79 -5.53 -1.13
N ALA A 71 -12.16 -6.52 -0.51
CA ALA A 71 -11.74 -6.51 0.88
C ALA A 71 -10.75 -5.37 1.20
N SER A 72 -9.80 -5.13 0.30
CA SER A 72 -8.82 -4.05 0.44
C SER A 72 -9.43 -2.64 0.38
N ASN A 73 -10.65 -2.53 -0.14
CA ASN A 73 -11.38 -1.27 -0.35
C ASN A 73 -12.68 -1.18 0.47
N ASN A 74 -12.89 -2.11 1.40
CA ASN A 74 -14.12 -2.20 2.20
C ASN A 74 -15.42 -2.20 1.36
N LEU A 75 -15.38 -2.83 0.18
CA LEU A 75 -16.55 -2.95 -0.69
C LEU A 75 -17.36 -4.20 -0.33
N PRO A 76 -18.70 -4.18 -0.45
CA PRO A 76 -19.53 -5.37 -0.22
C PRO A 76 -19.11 -6.57 -1.07
N LEU A 77 -19.14 -7.78 -0.51
CA LEU A 77 -18.79 -9.01 -1.25
C LEU A 77 -19.70 -9.31 -2.45
N SER A 78 -20.88 -8.68 -2.51
CA SER A 78 -21.82 -8.76 -3.63
C SER A 78 -21.45 -7.83 -4.80
N THR A 79 -20.47 -6.95 -4.65
CA THR A 79 -20.09 -5.99 -5.71
C THR A 79 -19.58 -6.72 -6.97
N PRO A 80 -20.21 -6.50 -8.14
CA PRO A 80 -19.85 -7.20 -9.36
C PRO A 80 -18.50 -6.74 -9.92
N THR A 81 -17.88 -7.58 -10.74
CA THR A 81 -16.60 -7.28 -11.39
C THR A 81 -16.68 -6.10 -12.37
N THR A 82 -17.86 -5.84 -12.93
CA THR A 82 -18.12 -4.73 -13.86
C THR A 82 -18.34 -3.39 -13.15
N ALA A 83 -18.46 -3.36 -11.82
CA ALA A 83 -18.65 -2.12 -11.10
C ALA A 83 -17.47 -1.15 -11.31
N PRO A 84 -17.72 0.17 -11.34
CA PRO A 84 -16.67 1.17 -11.38
C PRO A 84 -15.69 0.97 -10.22
N ALA A 85 -14.39 1.06 -10.53
CA ALA A 85 -13.37 1.04 -9.50
C ALA A 85 -13.36 2.38 -8.74
N PRO A 86 -13.22 2.39 -7.40
CA PRO A 86 -12.96 3.63 -6.65
C PRO A 86 -11.66 4.28 -7.12
N SER A 87 -11.43 5.55 -6.80
CA SER A 87 -10.14 6.20 -7.08
C SER A 87 -9.73 7.03 -5.85
N PRO A 88 -8.62 6.68 -5.17
CA PRO A 88 -7.73 5.55 -5.44
C PRO A 88 -8.36 4.18 -5.12
N VAL A 89 -7.86 3.13 -5.79
CA VAL A 89 -8.09 1.72 -5.44
C VAL A 89 -6.92 1.18 -4.63
N ARG A 90 -7.19 0.62 -3.45
CA ARG A 90 -6.21 -0.14 -2.68
C ARG A 90 -6.08 -1.55 -3.23
N VAL A 91 -4.87 -1.92 -3.62
CA VAL A 91 -4.58 -3.25 -4.17
C VAL A 91 -3.58 -3.97 -3.27
N ARG A 92 -3.97 -5.14 -2.75
CA ARG A 92 -3.11 -5.97 -1.89
C ARG A 92 -2.27 -6.93 -2.71
N LEU A 93 -0.95 -6.86 -2.53
CA LEU A 93 0.03 -7.64 -3.28
C LEU A 93 1.05 -8.29 -2.35
N PRO A 94 1.61 -9.47 -2.74
CA PRO A 94 2.69 -10.08 -2.00
C PRO A 94 3.95 -9.23 -2.13
N CYS A 95 4.55 -8.91 -1.00
CA CYS A 95 5.84 -8.23 -0.94
C CYS A 95 6.93 -9.23 -0.60
N LEU A 96 8.07 -9.11 -1.29
CA LEU A 96 9.30 -9.81 -0.95
C LEU A 96 10.35 -8.76 -0.58
N CYS A 97 10.83 -8.86 0.65
CA CYS A 97 11.91 -8.06 1.19
C CYS A 97 13.19 -8.90 1.14
N SER A 98 14.19 -8.42 0.39
CA SER A 98 15.46 -9.12 0.21
C SER A 98 16.58 -8.13 -0.14
N GLY A 99 17.74 -8.27 0.50
CA GLY A 99 18.91 -7.46 0.18
C GLY A 99 18.71 -5.97 0.49
N GLY A 100 18.01 -5.66 1.59
CA GLY A 100 17.84 -4.28 2.06
C GLY A 100 16.68 -3.51 1.45
N ALA A 101 15.95 -4.10 0.49
CA ALA A 101 14.81 -3.45 -0.14
C ALA A 101 13.66 -4.41 -0.49
N GLY A 102 12.43 -3.89 -0.50
CA GLY A 102 11.24 -4.66 -0.83
C GLY A 102 10.58 -4.26 -2.15
N ALA A 103 10.08 -5.26 -2.86
CA ALA A 103 9.30 -5.10 -4.08
C ALA A 103 8.24 -6.20 -4.21
N THR A 104 7.17 -5.94 -4.96
CA THR A 104 6.11 -6.93 -5.20
C THR A 104 6.65 -8.13 -5.96
N PHE A 105 6.42 -9.34 -5.45
CA PHE A 105 7.02 -10.55 -6.01
C PHE A 105 6.11 -11.24 -7.03
N GLN A 106 6.69 -11.64 -8.17
CA GLN A 106 6.06 -12.35 -9.30
C GLN A 106 4.93 -11.63 -10.04
N ARG A 107 4.29 -10.62 -9.44
CA ARG A 107 3.19 -9.86 -10.06
C ARG A 107 3.14 -8.43 -9.52
N PRO A 108 2.66 -7.47 -10.32
CA PRO A 108 2.15 -7.65 -11.68
C PRO A 108 3.24 -7.84 -12.74
N THR A 109 2.88 -8.53 -13.82
CA THR A 109 3.61 -8.45 -15.09
C THR A 109 2.80 -7.68 -16.12
N TYR A 110 3.48 -7.04 -17.06
CA TYR A 110 2.90 -6.25 -18.13
C TYR A 110 3.40 -6.75 -19.48
N LYS A 111 2.47 -7.03 -20.40
CA LYS A 111 2.79 -7.43 -21.77
C LYS A 111 2.82 -6.19 -22.66
N VAL A 112 4.01 -5.85 -23.16
CA VAL A 112 4.29 -4.67 -23.99
C VAL A 112 3.43 -4.68 -25.25
N ARG A 113 2.78 -3.55 -25.54
CA ARG A 113 1.93 -3.32 -26.71
C ARG A 113 2.68 -2.49 -27.74
N ALA A 114 2.14 -2.46 -28.96
CA ALA A 114 2.68 -1.61 -30.02
C ALA A 114 2.64 -0.14 -29.59
N GLY A 115 3.81 0.52 -29.62
CA GLY A 115 3.97 1.93 -29.26
C GLY A 115 4.27 2.19 -27.77
N ASP A 116 4.34 1.16 -26.93
CA ASP A 116 4.70 1.35 -25.52
C ASP A 116 6.17 1.73 -25.34
N THR A 117 6.42 2.63 -24.38
CA THR A 117 7.74 2.86 -23.77
C THR A 117 7.66 2.48 -22.29
N LEU A 118 8.80 2.23 -21.64
CA LEU A 118 8.79 1.93 -20.20
C LEU A 118 8.20 3.09 -19.36
N ASP A 119 8.36 4.34 -19.81
CA ASP A 119 7.77 5.50 -19.15
C ASP A 119 6.24 5.53 -19.29
N ALA A 120 5.72 5.24 -20.49
CA ALA A 120 4.28 5.14 -20.72
C ALA A 120 3.65 3.98 -19.92
N VAL A 121 4.36 2.86 -19.76
CA VAL A 121 3.92 1.76 -18.89
C VAL A 121 3.90 2.22 -17.42
N ALA A 122 4.99 2.81 -16.93
CA ALA A 122 5.12 3.27 -15.55
C ALA A 122 4.06 4.33 -15.18
N ARG A 123 3.98 5.44 -15.94
CA ARG A 123 3.10 6.58 -15.64
C ARG A 123 1.68 6.40 -16.16
N GLY A 124 1.52 5.73 -17.30
CA GLY A 124 0.20 5.50 -17.91
C GLY A 124 -0.49 4.27 -17.33
N ALA A 125 0.10 3.08 -17.47
CA ALA A 125 -0.57 1.86 -17.03
C ALA A 125 -0.56 1.69 -15.49
N PHE A 126 0.53 2.05 -14.82
CA PHE A 126 0.68 1.89 -13.37
C PHE A 126 0.59 3.21 -12.59
N ALA A 127 0.08 4.29 -13.22
CA ALA A 127 -0.20 5.56 -12.56
C ALA A 127 0.98 6.15 -11.76
N GLY A 128 2.22 5.89 -12.18
CA GLY A 128 3.42 6.41 -11.51
C GLY A 128 3.84 5.67 -10.24
N LEU A 129 3.22 4.53 -9.92
CA LEU A 129 3.56 3.69 -8.75
C LEU A 129 4.99 3.15 -8.75
N VAL A 130 5.64 3.19 -9.90
CA VAL A 130 7.00 2.69 -10.15
C VAL A 130 7.63 3.56 -11.23
N THR A 131 8.96 3.66 -11.28
CA THR A 131 9.64 4.39 -12.35
C THR A 131 10.02 3.48 -13.51
N TYR A 132 10.19 4.06 -14.70
CA TYR A 132 10.69 3.31 -15.86
C TYR A 132 12.08 2.70 -15.60
N ARG A 133 12.90 3.35 -14.76
CA ARG A 133 14.25 2.88 -14.39
C ARG A 133 14.16 1.62 -13.54
N ASP A 134 13.19 1.55 -12.64
CA ASP A 134 12.95 0.38 -11.80
C ASP A 134 12.51 -0.81 -12.65
N ILE A 135 11.60 -0.59 -13.59
CA ILE A 135 11.16 -1.61 -14.55
C ILE A 135 12.35 -2.06 -15.40
N ALA A 136 13.14 -1.13 -15.93
CA ALA A 136 14.31 -1.47 -16.76
C ALA A 136 15.33 -2.34 -15.98
N ALA A 137 15.68 -1.90 -14.78
CA ALA A 137 16.63 -2.60 -13.91
C ALA A 137 16.13 -3.99 -13.50
N ALA A 138 14.84 -4.13 -13.18
CA ALA A 138 14.25 -5.41 -12.78
C ALA A 138 14.14 -6.43 -13.93
N ASN A 139 14.15 -5.97 -15.18
CA ASN A 139 14.00 -6.81 -16.36
C ASN A 139 15.26 -6.86 -17.23
N ASN A 140 16.41 -6.38 -16.73
CA ASN A 140 17.67 -6.29 -17.48
C ASN A 140 17.55 -5.59 -18.84
N VAL A 141 16.68 -4.58 -18.93
CA VAL A 141 16.49 -3.79 -20.16
C VAL A 141 17.56 -2.69 -20.19
N SER A 142 18.49 -2.79 -21.15
CA SER A 142 19.61 -1.85 -21.27
C SER A 142 19.19 -0.49 -21.85
N ASP A 143 18.25 -0.48 -22.80
CA ASP A 143 17.68 0.75 -23.39
C ASP A 143 16.17 0.82 -23.08
N PRO A 144 15.74 1.69 -22.15
CA PRO A 144 14.34 1.85 -21.76
C PRO A 144 13.38 2.22 -22.89
N ASN A 145 13.89 2.72 -24.02
CA ASN A 145 13.08 3.07 -25.19
C ASN A 145 12.93 1.91 -26.19
N ARG A 146 13.62 0.79 -25.97
CA ARG A 146 13.63 -0.36 -26.88
C ARG A 146 13.09 -1.61 -26.19
N VAL A 147 11.78 -1.62 -25.98
CA VAL A 147 11.03 -2.80 -25.56
C VAL A 147 10.31 -3.44 -26.74
N ALA A 148 10.31 -4.77 -26.83
CA ALA A 148 9.70 -5.48 -27.94
C ALA A 148 8.20 -5.70 -27.68
N VAL A 149 7.37 -5.55 -28.71
CA VAL A 149 5.94 -5.88 -28.62
C VAL A 149 5.78 -7.35 -28.22
N GLY A 150 4.94 -7.60 -27.23
CA GLY A 150 4.71 -8.94 -26.67
C GLY A 150 5.70 -9.36 -25.59
N GLN A 151 6.76 -8.59 -25.32
CA GLN A 151 7.66 -8.81 -24.20
C GLN A 151 6.88 -8.72 -22.87
N GLU A 152 7.10 -9.68 -21.98
CA GLU A 152 6.57 -9.62 -20.62
C GLU A 152 7.58 -8.95 -19.70
N LEU A 153 7.14 -7.89 -19.00
CA LEU A 153 7.93 -7.14 -18.04
C LEU A 153 7.37 -7.38 -16.64
N TRP A 154 8.19 -7.79 -15.70
CA TRP A 154 7.84 -7.70 -14.28
C TRP A 154 7.84 -6.24 -13.85
N VAL A 155 6.80 -5.83 -13.14
CA VAL A 155 6.63 -4.46 -12.65
C VAL A 155 6.86 -4.45 -11.13
N PRO A 156 8.06 -4.03 -10.67
CA PRO A 156 8.46 -4.16 -9.27
C PRO A 156 7.91 -3.01 -8.42
N LEU A 157 6.65 -3.07 -8.02
CA LEU A 157 6.07 -2.01 -7.18
C LEU A 157 6.77 -2.01 -5.81
N PRO A 158 7.20 -0.85 -5.28
CA PRO A 158 7.90 -0.77 -4.01
C PRO A 158 7.00 -1.12 -2.84
N CYS A 159 7.52 -1.90 -1.90
CA CYS A 159 6.79 -2.31 -0.70
C CYS A 159 7.79 -2.64 0.42
N SER A 160 7.32 -2.74 1.66
CA SER A 160 8.13 -3.22 2.77
C SER A 160 7.32 -4.13 3.70
N CYS A 161 8.03 -4.86 4.55
CA CYS A 161 7.50 -5.79 5.54
C CYS A 161 7.95 -5.45 6.96
N ASP A 162 8.68 -4.36 7.14
CA ASP A 162 9.28 -3.99 8.40
C ASP A 162 8.23 -3.39 9.36
N PRO A 163 8.37 -3.62 10.67
CA PRO A 163 7.64 -2.81 11.63
C PRO A 163 8.13 -1.36 11.59
N VAL A 164 7.25 -0.41 11.91
CA VAL A 164 7.60 1.01 12.03
C VAL A 164 7.41 1.42 13.49
N GLY A 165 8.47 1.92 14.12
CA GLY A 165 8.45 2.24 15.55
C GLY A 165 8.20 1.04 16.48
N GLY A 166 8.51 -0.18 16.01
CA GLY A 166 8.21 -1.43 16.73
C GLY A 166 6.79 -1.96 16.55
N GLU A 167 5.91 -1.19 15.90
CA GLU A 167 4.53 -1.57 15.68
C GLU A 167 4.32 -2.26 14.31
N PRO A 168 3.42 -3.25 14.22
CA PRO A 168 3.07 -3.87 12.96
C PRO A 168 2.24 -2.90 12.10
N VAL A 169 2.70 -2.69 10.87
CA VAL A 169 2.02 -1.84 9.89
C VAL A 169 1.74 -2.59 8.58
N VAL A 170 0.88 -2.01 7.76
CA VAL A 170 0.78 -2.36 6.33
C VAL A 170 1.33 -1.21 5.53
N HIS A 171 2.44 -1.44 4.84
CA HIS A 171 3.03 -0.45 3.95
C HIS A 171 2.13 -0.20 2.75
N LEU A 172 1.80 1.06 2.52
CA LEU A 172 1.03 1.54 1.38
C LEU A 172 1.94 2.31 0.43
N THR A 173 2.08 1.82 -0.79
CA THR A 173 2.67 2.58 -1.90
C THR A 173 1.71 3.68 -2.32
N TYR A 174 2.08 4.94 -2.06
CA TYR A 174 1.24 6.11 -2.29
C TYR A 174 1.93 7.09 -3.23
N VAL A 175 1.29 7.47 -4.34
CA VAL A 175 1.80 8.51 -5.24
C VAL A 175 1.17 9.84 -4.82
N ALA A 176 1.99 10.78 -4.34
CA ALA A 176 1.51 12.07 -3.83
C ALA A 176 0.85 12.90 -4.94
N PRO A 177 -0.46 13.21 -4.84
CA PRO A 177 -1.10 14.14 -5.76
C PRO A 177 -0.46 15.53 -5.77
N ALA A 178 -0.74 16.31 -6.82
CA ALA A 178 -0.36 17.72 -6.83
C ALA A 178 -1.08 18.49 -5.72
N GLY A 179 -0.34 19.29 -4.96
CA GLY A 179 -0.86 20.06 -3.83
C GLY A 179 -0.92 19.32 -2.50
N SER A 180 -0.48 18.05 -2.44
CA SER A 180 -0.35 17.33 -1.17
C SER A 180 0.68 17.95 -0.23
N SER A 181 0.47 17.76 1.06
CA SER A 181 1.43 18.09 2.12
C SER A 181 1.72 16.86 2.97
N VAL A 182 2.90 16.80 3.60
CA VAL A 182 3.26 15.70 4.50
C VAL A 182 2.29 15.63 5.69
N ALA A 183 1.93 16.78 6.26
CA ALA A 183 0.92 16.90 7.31
C ALA A 183 -0.44 16.28 6.91
N GLY A 184 -0.95 16.64 5.72
CA GLY A 184 -2.25 16.14 5.25
C GLY A 184 -2.24 14.63 4.99
N ILE A 185 -1.15 14.09 4.44
CA ILE A 185 -0.98 12.64 4.25
C ILE A 185 -0.87 11.93 5.61
N ALA A 186 -0.11 12.50 6.55
CA ALA A 186 0.04 11.94 7.89
C ALA A 186 -1.32 11.85 8.60
N GLU A 187 -2.11 12.92 8.54
CA GLU A 187 -3.47 12.96 9.09
C GLU A 187 -4.41 11.95 8.42
N GLU A 188 -4.43 11.90 7.08
CA GLU A 188 -5.30 11.00 6.31
C GLU A 188 -5.09 9.52 6.70
N TYR A 189 -3.83 9.14 6.95
CA TYR A 189 -3.45 7.75 7.20
C TYR A 189 -3.16 7.44 8.68
N GLY A 190 -3.36 8.41 9.58
CA GLY A 190 -3.18 8.22 11.02
C GLY A 190 -1.74 7.92 11.43
N THR A 191 -0.77 8.60 10.82
CA THR A 191 0.66 8.55 11.16
C THR A 191 1.17 9.97 11.50
N THR A 192 2.48 10.13 11.74
CA THR A 192 3.09 11.44 12.01
C THR A 192 3.94 11.92 10.84
N GLU A 193 4.10 13.25 10.71
CA GLU A 193 5.01 13.82 9.71
C GLU A 193 6.43 13.30 9.89
N GLU A 194 6.92 13.25 11.12
CA GLU A 194 8.25 12.72 11.46
C GLU A 194 8.42 11.28 10.95
N THR A 195 7.42 10.42 11.17
CA THR A 195 7.44 9.04 10.69
C THR A 195 7.49 8.99 9.16
N LEU A 196 6.66 9.78 8.47
CA LEU A 196 6.67 9.83 7.00
C LEU A 196 8.00 10.33 6.45
N LEU A 197 8.55 11.40 7.02
CA LEU A 197 9.83 11.98 6.60
C LEU A 197 10.97 10.98 6.80
N ALA A 198 11.05 10.36 7.98
CA ALA A 198 12.08 9.38 8.31
C ALA A 198 12.00 8.14 7.40
N LEU A 199 10.80 7.58 7.22
CA LEU A 199 10.58 6.38 6.41
C LEU A 199 10.92 6.62 4.93
N ASN A 200 10.64 7.83 4.43
CA ASN A 200 10.86 8.21 3.04
C ASN A 200 12.20 8.94 2.81
N ARG A 201 13.06 9.04 3.83
CA ARG A 201 14.35 9.76 3.80
C ARG A 201 14.22 11.18 3.26
N MET A 202 13.14 11.85 3.61
CA MET A 202 12.89 13.24 3.23
C MET A 202 13.47 14.16 4.31
N PRO A 203 14.28 15.17 3.94
CA PRO A 203 14.91 16.04 4.93
C PRO A 203 13.90 16.97 5.62
N ASP A 204 12.84 17.37 4.91
CA ASP A 204 11.75 18.20 5.43
C ASP A 204 10.46 18.03 4.62
N ALA A 205 9.35 18.58 5.15
CA ALA A 205 8.04 18.50 4.51
C ALA A 205 7.92 19.28 3.19
N LYS A 206 8.78 20.29 2.96
CA LYS A 206 8.78 21.09 1.73
C LYS A 206 9.42 20.35 0.56
N SER A 207 10.16 19.29 0.85
CA SER A 207 10.79 18.43 -0.14
C SER A 207 9.81 17.48 -0.83
N LEU A 208 8.54 17.44 -0.41
CA LEU A 208 7.52 16.62 -1.06
C LEU A 208 7.24 17.12 -2.48
N LEU A 209 7.41 16.24 -3.46
CA LEU A 209 7.10 16.53 -4.86
C LEU A 209 5.78 15.88 -5.28
N ALA A 210 5.04 16.56 -6.16
CA ALA A 210 3.91 15.95 -6.85
C ALA A 210 4.38 14.75 -7.68
N GLY A 211 3.65 13.65 -7.61
CA GLY A 211 3.99 12.38 -8.25
C GLY A 211 5.06 11.57 -7.52
N GLN A 212 5.57 12.02 -6.37
CA GLN A 212 6.52 11.26 -5.58
C GLN A 212 5.85 10.01 -4.99
N VAL A 213 6.52 8.87 -5.14
CA VAL A 213 6.10 7.61 -4.49
C VAL A 213 6.58 7.64 -3.04
N LEU A 214 5.66 7.47 -2.11
CA LEU A 214 5.87 7.44 -0.68
C LEU A 214 5.50 6.07 -0.12
N ASP A 215 6.30 5.61 0.84
CA ASP A 215 5.93 4.56 1.79
C ASP A 215 5.11 5.19 2.91
N VAL A 216 3.82 4.86 2.96
CA VAL A 216 2.91 5.32 4.01
C VAL A 216 2.57 4.14 4.92
N PRO A 217 2.97 4.18 6.21
CA PRO A 217 2.73 3.07 7.12
C PRO A 217 1.30 3.13 7.66
N LEU A 218 0.44 2.21 7.22
CA LEU A 218 -0.90 2.10 7.76
C LEU A 218 -0.86 1.28 9.04
N ARG A 219 -1.35 1.86 10.15
CA ARG A 219 -1.52 1.12 11.39
C ARG A 219 -2.40 -0.11 11.17
N ALA A 220 -1.91 -1.28 11.55
CA ALA A 220 -2.69 -2.50 11.53
C ALA A 220 -3.33 -2.74 12.90
N CYS A 221 -4.50 -3.39 12.91
CA CYS A 221 -5.10 -3.83 14.16
C CYS A 221 -4.25 -4.89 14.87
N SER A 222 -4.20 -4.82 16.20
CA SER A 222 -3.66 -5.89 17.06
C SER A 222 -4.51 -7.14 16.91
N SER A 223 -3.89 -8.31 16.96
CA SER A 223 -4.58 -9.59 16.76
C SER A 223 -4.07 -10.66 17.73
N ALA A 224 -4.92 -11.65 18.01
CA ALA A 224 -4.56 -12.83 18.79
C ALA A 224 -4.00 -13.97 17.92
N ILE A 225 -3.59 -13.68 16.68
CA ILE A 225 -3.13 -14.69 15.73
C ILE A 225 -1.81 -15.29 16.23
N SER A 226 -1.79 -16.62 16.34
CA SER A 226 -0.62 -17.36 16.78
C SER A 226 0.56 -17.20 15.82
N SER A 227 1.78 -17.14 16.38
CA SER A 227 3.02 -17.17 15.59
C SER A 227 3.21 -18.48 14.82
N SER A 228 2.52 -19.56 15.21
CA SER A 228 2.53 -20.85 14.50
C SER A 228 1.47 -20.95 13.40
N ALA A 229 0.56 -19.97 13.29
CA ALA A 229 -0.48 -19.98 12.28
C ALA A 229 0.10 -19.79 10.86
N ILE A 230 -0.61 -20.33 9.86
CA ILE A 230 -0.25 -20.14 8.45
C ILE A 230 -0.34 -18.65 8.07
N ASP A 231 -1.31 -17.94 8.63
CA ASP A 231 -1.57 -16.53 8.41
C ASP A 231 -1.08 -15.62 9.54
N ARG A 232 -0.02 -16.03 10.25
CA ARG A 232 0.65 -15.22 11.31
C ARG A 232 1.03 -13.79 10.92
N ASN A 233 1.23 -13.54 9.62
CA ASN A 233 1.57 -12.22 9.06
C ASN A 233 0.33 -11.46 8.53
N LEU A 234 -0.88 -11.92 8.84
CA LEU A 234 -2.12 -11.23 8.48
C LEU A 234 -2.18 -9.90 9.21
N ARG A 235 -2.33 -8.82 8.45
CA ARG A 235 -2.42 -7.45 8.93
C ARG A 235 -3.54 -6.73 8.17
N VAL A 236 -4.44 -6.11 8.92
CA VAL A 236 -5.62 -5.42 8.40
C VAL A 236 -5.58 -3.99 8.91
N PRO A 237 -5.41 -2.98 8.03
CA PRO A 237 -5.57 -1.58 8.41
C PRO A 237 -7.05 -1.20 8.47
N ASN A 238 -7.33 -0.06 9.10
CA ASN A 238 -8.68 0.52 9.13
C ASN A 238 -9.25 0.73 7.70
N ALA A 239 -10.57 0.75 7.59
CA ALA A 239 -11.31 0.86 6.33
C ALA A 239 -10.93 -0.23 5.30
N SER A 240 -10.64 -1.43 5.80
CA SER A 240 -10.49 -2.64 5.00
C SER A 240 -10.89 -3.87 5.81
N TYR A 241 -11.12 -4.96 5.11
CA TYR A 241 -11.24 -6.28 5.73
C TYR A 241 -10.37 -7.28 4.96
N ILE A 242 -10.30 -8.51 5.45
CA ILE A 242 -9.62 -9.63 4.78
C ILE A 242 -10.42 -10.91 4.95
N LEU A 243 -10.40 -11.77 3.93
CA LEU A 243 -10.86 -13.14 4.03
C LEU A 243 -9.64 -14.05 4.25
N THR A 244 -9.68 -14.86 5.30
CA THR A 244 -8.62 -15.83 5.65
C THR A 244 -9.23 -17.21 5.91
N ALA A 245 -8.38 -18.20 6.22
CA ALA A 245 -8.77 -19.58 6.46
C ALA A 245 -9.69 -20.11 5.34
N ASN A 246 -9.20 -20.12 4.09
CA ASN A 246 -9.98 -20.58 2.92
C ASN A 246 -11.34 -19.89 2.77
N ASN A 247 -11.38 -18.59 3.01
CA ASN A 247 -12.59 -17.76 3.03
C ASN A 247 -13.61 -18.13 4.11
N CYS A 248 -13.24 -18.89 5.15
CA CYS A 248 -14.14 -19.21 6.26
C CYS A 248 -14.24 -18.10 7.29
N ILE A 249 -13.22 -17.25 7.41
CA ILE A 249 -13.17 -16.16 8.38
C ILE A 249 -13.00 -14.83 7.64
N MET A 250 -13.80 -13.85 8.02
CA MET A 250 -13.66 -12.46 7.61
C MET A 250 -13.18 -11.65 8.80
N CYS A 251 -12.10 -10.89 8.64
CA CYS A 251 -11.57 -10.04 9.68
C CYS A 251 -11.51 -8.57 9.22
N GLY A 252 -12.11 -7.68 9.99
CA GLY A 252 -12.00 -6.23 9.85
C GLY A 252 -11.09 -5.64 10.94
N CYS A 253 -10.74 -4.37 10.77
CA CYS A 253 -10.03 -3.61 11.79
C CYS A 253 -10.97 -2.59 12.44
N SER A 254 -11.19 -2.72 13.75
CA SER A 254 -12.02 -1.78 14.51
C SER A 254 -11.33 -0.43 14.63
N SER A 255 -11.98 0.63 14.16
CA SER A 255 -11.46 2.01 14.27
C SER A 255 -11.47 2.53 15.71
N THR A 256 -12.26 1.94 16.59
CA THR A 256 -12.39 2.36 18.00
C THR A 256 -11.38 1.64 18.89
N THR A 257 -11.29 0.32 18.78
CA THR A 257 -10.46 -0.50 19.68
C THR A 257 -9.10 -0.85 19.09
N TRP A 258 -8.91 -0.64 17.78
CA TRP A 258 -7.71 -1.09 17.05
C TRP A 258 -7.40 -2.59 17.24
N GLN A 259 -8.44 -3.37 17.54
CA GLN A 259 -8.37 -4.82 17.61
C GLN A 259 -8.98 -5.43 16.35
N LEU A 260 -8.41 -6.56 15.93
CA LEU A 260 -8.88 -7.34 14.80
C LEU A 260 -10.20 -8.01 15.17
N ASP A 261 -11.28 -7.61 14.51
CA ASP A 261 -12.61 -8.19 14.71
C ASP A 261 -12.87 -9.22 13.60
N CYS A 262 -13.11 -10.47 13.98
CA CYS A 262 -13.22 -11.58 13.04
C CYS A 262 -14.52 -12.35 13.26
N GLN A 263 -15.20 -12.67 12.16
CA GLN A 263 -16.45 -13.41 12.16
C GLN A 263 -16.40 -14.57 11.14
N PRO A 264 -17.10 -15.69 11.42
CA PRO A 264 -17.31 -16.73 10.42
C PRO A 264 -18.07 -16.17 9.22
N THR A 265 -17.66 -16.52 8.01
CA THR A 265 -18.36 -16.13 6.79
C THR A 265 -19.55 -17.05 6.55
N GLN A 266 -20.63 -16.50 6.00
CA GLN A 266 -21.81 -17.29 5.62
C GLN A 266 -21.82 -17.54 4.11
N GLY A 267 -21.96 -18.80 3.71
CA GLY A 267 -22.20 -19.19 2.31
C GLY A 267 -21.05 -18.95 1.33
N LEU A 268 -19.85 -18.58 1.80
CA LEU A 268 -18.69 -18.35 0.92
C LEU A 268 -17.92 -19.62 0.59
N THR A 269 -17.86 -20.56 1.54
CA THR A 269 -17.19 -21.85 1.44
C THR A 269 -18.16 -22.92 1.96
N PRO A 270 -18.36 -24.06 1.26
CA PRO A 270 -19.40 -25.03 1.61
C PRO A 270 -19.23 -25.71 2.97
N SER A 271 -17.99 -25.86 3.43
CA SER A 271 -17.67 -26.52 4.69
C SER A 271 -16.55 -25.76 5.40
N CYS A 272 -16.91 -25.10 6.49
CA CYS A 272 -15.97 -24.41 7.38
C CYS A 272 -15.98 -25.10 8.74
N PRO A 273 -14.81 -25.45 9.31
CA PRO A 273 -14.72 -25.92 10.68
C PRO A 273 -15.34 -24.91 11.64
N ALA A 274 -15.92 -25.39 12.74
CA ALA A 274 -16.42 -24.51 13.78
C ALA A 274 -15.25 -23.74 14.42
N ALA A 275 -15.39 -22.41 14.52
CA ALA A 275 -14.44 -21.55 15.21
C ALA A 275 -15.02 -21.19 16.59
N LYS A 276 -14.48 -21.78 17.66
CA LYS A 276 -14.98 -21.62 19.04
C LYS A 276 -13.85 -21.56 20.07
N CYS A 277 -14.16 -20.95 21.21
CA CYS A 277 -13.35 -20.91 22.42
C CYS A 277 -14.17 -21.54 23.56
N GLY A 278 -14.04 -22.86 23.73
CA GLY A 278 -14.98 -23.63 24.55
C GLY A 278 -16.39 -23.53 23.98
N ASP A 279 -17.32 -22.98 24.76
CA ASP A 279 -18.72 -22.79 24.35
C ASP A 279 -18.97 -21.48 23.57
N LEU A 280 -18.02 -20.55 23.60
CA LEU A 280 -18.16 -19.25 22.96
C LEU A 280 -17.82 -19.33 21.47
N PHE A 281 -18.73 -18.91 20.60
CA PHE A 281 -18.46 -18.80 19.16
C PHE A 281 -17.53 -17.61 18.87
N LEU A 282 -16.73 -17.73 17.80
CA LEU A 282 -15.85 -16.66 17.33
C LEU A 282 -16.62 -15.33 17.16
N GLY A 283 -16.05 -14.24 17.70
CA GLY A 283 -16.63 -12.89 17.69
C GLY A 283 -17.59 -12.63 18.85
N ASN A 284 -18.14 -13.68 19.48
CA ASN A 284 -18.99 -13.50 20.65
C ASN A 284 -18.15 -13.10 21.87
N THR A 285 -18.81 -12.36 22.76
CA THR A 285 -18.22 -11.78 23.94
C THR A 285 -19.05 -12.15 25.16
N SER A 286 -18.38 -12.42 26.28
CA SER A 286 -18.99 -12.72 27.58
C SER A 286 -18.40 -11.79 28.62
N THR A 287 -19.26 -11.09 29.36
CA THR A 287 -18.86 -10.25 30.49
C THR A 287 -18.69 -11.09 31.75
N SER A 288 -17.63 -10.82 32.51
CA SER A 288 -17.41 -11.51 33.78
C SER A 288 -18.57 -11.26 34.75
N ALA A 289 -19.03 -12.29 35.44
CA ALA A 289 -20.06 -12.17 36.48
C ALA A 289 -19.55 -11.43 37.73
N THR A 290 -18.24 -11.28 37.89
CA THR A 290 -17.58 -10.67 39.06
C THR A 290 -17.02 -9.27 38.79
N SER A 291 -16.90 -8.85 37.51
CA SER A 291 -16.41 -7.53 37.13
C SER A 291 -17.17 -7.01 35.91
N THR A 292 -17.90 -5.90 36.06
CA THR A 292 -18.57 -5.20 34.93
C THR A 292 -17.59 -4.57 33.96
N CYS A 293 -16.31 -4.56 34.31
CA CYS A 293 -15.23 -3.93 33.58
C CYS A 293 -14.45 -4.88 32.69
N GLU A 294 -14.58 -6.21 32.85
CA GLU A 294 -13.84 -7.16 32.04
C GLU A 294 -14.76 -7.90 31.09
N SER A 295 -14.39 -7.81 29.82
CA SER A 295 -15.09 -8.44 28.72
C SER A 295 -14.18 -9.47 28.08
N THR A 296 -14.63 -10.71 27.98
CA THR A 296 -13.89 -11.80 27.35
C THR A 296 -14.47 -12.10 25.97
N THR A 297 -13.68 -11.97 24.92
CA THR A 297 -14.10 -12.22 23.53
C THR A 297 -13.43 -13.48 23.00
N CYS A 298 -14.16 -14.31 22.26
CA CYS A 298 -13.54 -15.39 21.49
C CYS A 298 -12.94 -14.81 20.21
N SER A 299 -11.61 -14.64 20.17
CA SER A 299 -10.89 -14.01 19.07
C SER A 299 -10.24 -15.02 18.15
N TYR A 300 -10.06 -14.62 16.90
CA TYR A 300 -9.40 -15.44 15.90
C TYR A 300 -7.91 -15.57 16.20
N ALA A 301 -7.42 -16.81 16.22
CA ALA A 301 -6.03 -17.13 16.53
C ALA A 301 -5.24 -17.72 15.34
N GLY A 302 -5.81 -17.67 14.13
CA GLY A 302 -5.19 -18.17 12.91
C GLY A 302 -5.77 -19.49 12.41
N TYR A 303 -5.11 -20.12 11.44
CA TYR A 303 -5.46 -21.48 11.00
C TYR A 303 -4.23 -22.33 10.70
N THR A 304 -4.43 -23.65 10.74
CA THR A 304 -3.41 -24.66 10.43
C THR A 304 -3.94 -25.64 9.38
N ASN A 305 -3.02 -26.28 8.66
CA ASN A 305 -3.35 -27.30 7.66
C ASN A 305 -2.29 -28.42 7.62
N SER A 306 -1.63 -28.69 8.75
CA SER A 306 -0.56 -29.70 8.84
C SER A 306 -1.10 -31.13 8.87
N THR A 307 -2.16 -31.37 9.66
CA THR A 307 -2.85 -32.66 9.77
C THR A 307 -4.27 -32.57 9.23
N SER A 308 -4.98 -31.53 9.61
CA SER A 308 -6.30 -31.17 9.12
C SER A 308 -6.45 -29.65 9.06
N PHE A 309 -7.30 -29.18 8.15
CA PHE A 309 -7.67 -27.78 8.10
C PHE A 309 -8.46 -27.40 9.35
N THR A 310 -7.84 -26.64 10.25
CA THR A 310 -8.41 -26.26 11.55
C THR A 310 -8.33 -24.76 11.75
N ILE A 311 -9.44 -24.17 12.19
CA ILE A 311 -9.51 -22.77 12.59
C ILE A 311 -9.19 -22.67 14.09
N LEU A 312 -8.22 -21.85 14.44
CA LEU A 312 -7.82 -21.59 15.81
C LEU A 312 -8.55 -20.35 16.34
N ALA A 313 -9.00 -20.42 17.59
CA ALA A 313 -9.56 -19.29 18.30
C ALA A 313 -9.06 -19.31 19.77
N ASN A 314 -8.96 -18.14 20.39
CA ASN A 314 -8.51 -17.99 21.77
C ASN A 314 -9.34 -16.91 22.50
N LEU A 315 -9.51 -17.08 23.81
CA LEU A 315 -10.14 -16.05 24.64
C LEU A 315 -9.19 -14.87 24.81
N THR A 316 -9.68 -13.67 24.52
CA THR A 316 -8.99 -12.41 24.80
C THR A 316 -9.79 -11.62 25.82
N THR A 317 -9.11 -11.07 26.82
CA THR A 317 -9.72 -10.22 27.83
C THR A 317 -9.43 -8.77 27.52
N SER A 318 -10.45 -7.92 27.58
CA SER A 318 -10.32 -6.46 27.45
C SER A 318 -11.00 -5.77 28.63
N SER A 319 -10.30 -4.81 29.22
CA SER A 319 -10.85 -3.96 30.29
C SER A 319 -11.61 -2.77 29.68
N VAL A 320 -12.93 -2.74 29.81
CA VAL A 320 -13.82 -1.71 29.26
C VAL A 320 -13.77 -0.42 30.09
N CYS A 321 -13.40 -0.49 31.37
CA CYS A 321 -13.38 0.66 32.28
C CYS A 321 -12.13 1.56 32.19
N ASN A 322 -11.06 1.10 31.53
CA ASN A 322 -9.83 1.90 31.34
C ASN A 322 -9.87 2.82 30.10
N ALA A 323 -10.97 2.82 29.34
CA ALA A 323 -11.13 3.70 28.18
C ALA A 323 -11.27 5.20 28.55
N ALA A 324 -11.31 5.55 29.84
CA ALA A 324 -11.35 6.93 30.33
C ALA A 324 -9.96 7.56 30.59
N GLY A 325 -8.84 6.84 30.37
CA GLY A 325 -7.51 7.29 30.82
C GLY A 325 -6.36 7.26 29.81
N VAL A 326 -6.56 6.71 28.60
CA VAL A 326 -5.51 6.73 27.56
C VAL A 326 -6.02 7.55 26.39
N SER A 327 -5.86 8.87 26.50
CA SER A 327 -5.82 9.71 25.30
C SER A 327 -4.66 9.21 24.42
N PRO A 328 -4.86 8.98 23.11
CA PRO A 328 -3.74 9.12 22.18
C PRO A 328 -3.11 10.49 22.45
N ALA A 329 -1.79 10.58 22.42
CA ALA A 329 -1.08 11.85 22.57
C ALA A 329 -1.86 12.97 21.85
N ALA A 330 -2.24 13.99 22.61
CA ALA A 330 -3.18 15.01 22.20
C ALA A 330 -2.80 15.59 20.83
N GLN A 331 -3.63 15.32 19.82
CA GLN A 331 -3.70 16.17 18.64
C GLN A 331 -4.24 17.54 19.09
N PRO A 332 -3.58 18.66 18.76
CA PRO A 332 -4.10 19.97 19.08
C PRO A 332 -5.44 20.19 18.39
N SER A 333 -6.42 20.58 19.19
CA SER A 333 -7.78 20.90 18.80
C SER A 333 -7.82 22.15 17.93
N HIS A 334 -8.09 21.99 16.63
CA HIS A 334 -8.40 23.12 15.76
C HIS A 334 -9.68 22.85 14.97
N SER A 335 -10.70 23.63 15.36
CA SER A 335 -11.81 24.19 14.59
C SER A 335 -12.34 23.39 13.40
N SER A 336 -13.52 22.82 13.59
CA SER A 336 -14.42 22.36 12.53
C SER A 336 -14.57 23.41 11.42
N ALA A 337 -13.94 23.17 10.27
CA ALA A 337 -14.23 23.90 9.06
C ALA A 337 -15.40 23.22 8.34
N SER A 338 -16.47 23.99 8.18
CA SER A 338 -17.68 23.68 7.44
C SER A 338 -17.36 23.13 6.06
N ARG A 339 -18.03 22.03 5.67
CA ARG A 339 -18.06 21.54 4.30
C ARG A 339 -18.59 22.64 3.39
N LEU A 340 -17.70 23.28 2.63
CA LEU A 340 -18.07 24.10 1.48
C LEU A 340 -18.13 23.21 0.24
N GLY A 341 -19.24 23.31 -0.48
CA GLY A 341 -19.56 22.49 -1.64
C GLY A 341 -18.56 22.63 -2.79
N SER A 342 -18.54 21.56 -3.59
CA SER A 342 -18.06 21.37 -4.95
C SER A 342 -17.25 22.51 -5.59
N PRO A 343 -16.00 22.26 -6.05
CA PRO A 343 -15.29 23.23 -6.87
C PRO A 343 -15.98 23.33 -8.24
N VAL A 344 -16.55 24.51 -8.50
CA VAL A 344 -17.02 24.92 -9.81
C VAL A 344 -15.83 24.89 -10.78
N ARG A 345 -16.03 24.25 -11.94
CA ARG A 345 -15.05 24.13 -13.02
C ARG A 345 -14.62 25.50 -13.54
N TRP A 346 -13.38 25.88 -13.27
CA TRP A 346 -12.73 27.12 -13.74
C TRP A 346 -12.66 27.26 -15.28
N SER A 347 -12.98 26.20 -16.04
CA SER A 347 -13.03 26.24 -17.51
C SER A 347 -14.26 27.00 -18.06
N GLU A 348 -15.36 27.09 -17.30
CA GLU A 348 -16.61 27.73 -17.77
C GLU A 348 -16.54 29.28 -17.70
N LEU A 349 -15.81 29.83 -16.73
CA LEU A 349 -15.66 31.28 -16.56
C LEU A 349 -14.79 31.93 -17.64
N ILE A 350 -13.82 31.19 -18.18
CA ILE A 350 -12.91 31.70 -19.22
C ILE A 350 -13.65 31.80 -20.58
N VAL A 351 -14.53 30.84 -20.88
CA VAL A 351 -15.34 30.86 -22.12
C VAL A 351 -16.40 31.96 -22.06
N GLY A 352 -17.04 32.17 -20.91
CA GLY A 352 -18.03 33.24 -20.72
C GLY A 352 -17.44 34.65 -20.87
N LEU A 353 -16.22 34.90 -20.38
CA LEU A 353 -15.57 36.21 -20.47
C LEU A 353 -15.17 36.58 -21.91
N HIS A 354 -14.75 35.60 -22.72
CA HIS A 354 -14.37 35.84 -24.12
C HIS A 354 -15.59 36.13 -25.01
N ILE A 355 -16.73 35.48 -24.76
CA ILE A 355 -17.97 35.73 -25.49
C ILE A 355 -18.55 37.11 -25.13
N ALA A 356 -18.51 37.52 -23.85
CA ALA A 356 -18.99 38.82 -23.43
C ALA A 356 -18.16 39.99 -24.00
N LEU A 357 -16.83 39.84 -24.10
CA LEU A 357 -15.95 40.85 -24.70
C LEU A 357 -16.11 40.95 -26.22
N LEU A 358 -16.40 39.84 -26.91
CA LEU A 358 -16.76 39.85 -28.33
C LEU A 358 -18.11 40.54 -28.57
N CYS A 359 -19.12 40.31 -27.72
CA CYS A 359 -20.43 40.98 -27.84
C CYS A 359 -20.36 42.48 -27.53
N LEU A 360 -19.52 42.92 -26.59
CA LEU A 360 -19.33 44.34 -26.28
C LEU A 360 -18.51 45.10 -27.35
N GLY A 361 -17.69 44.39 -28.14
CA GLY A 361 -16.96 44.96 -29.27
C GLY A 361 -17.84 45.28 -30.50
N PHE A 362 -18.98 44.63 -30.65
CA PHE A 362 -19.90 44.83 -31.80
C PHE A 362 -20.98 45.90 -31.55
N LEU A 363 -21.21 46.33 -30.30
CA LEU A 363 -22.20 47.37 -29.96
C LEU A 363 -21.63 48.79 -29.95
N ARG A 364 -20.38 48.99 -30.37
CA ARG A 364 -19.72 50.30 -30.41
C ARG A 364 -19.18 50.60 -31.81
N ARG A 365 -20.09 50.66 -32.77
CA ARG A 365 -19.79 51.17 -34.12
C ARG A 365 -21.06 51.76 -34.74
N ASP A 366 -21.42 52.93 -34.26
CA ASP A 366 -22.13 53.98 -34.99
C ASP A 366 -21.39 55.30 -34.78
#